data_AF-A0A3N5RU05-F1
#
_entry.id   AF-A0A3N5RU05-F1
#
_cell.length_a   1.000
_cell.length_b   1.000
_cell.length_c   1.000
_cell.angle_alpha   90.00
_cell.angle_beta   90.00
_cell.angle_gamma   90.00
#
_symmetry.space_group_name_H-M   'P 1'
#
loop_
_entity.id
_entity.type
_entity.pdbx_description
1 polymer ?
#
loop_
_entity_poly.entity_id
_entity_poly.type
_entity_poly.pdbx_seq_one_letter_code
_entity_poly.pdbx_strand_id
1 'polypeptide(L)' 'MEEINVRIVKLDKMRAASFFGFGQQPEDEAWRKLEEWAKPKGYLDDLEHHRIFGFNNPSPSPVSPNYGYEFLIAVD' A
#
# COMPACT_ATOMS: atom_id res chain seq x y z
N MET A 1 12.68 3.18 -26.77
CA MET A 1 11.87 3.34 -25.55
C MET A 1 10.43 3.17 -25.98
N GLU A 2 9.74 2.15 -25.49
CA GLU A 2 8.30 1.98 -25.80
C GLU A 2 7.51 3.13 -25.15
N GLU A 3 6.43 3.59 -25.79
CA GLU A 3 5.56 4.62 -25.21
C GLU A 3 4.81 4.05 -24.01
N ILE A 4 5.00 4.69 -22.84
CA ILE A 4 4.30 4.31 -21.61
C ILE A 4 2.89 4.92 -21.66
N ASN A 5 1.85 4.07 -21.56
CA ASN A 5 0.46 4.54 -21.53
C ASN A 5 0.11 5.13 -20.14
N VAL A 6 0.29 6.44 -19.99
CA VAL A 6 -0.03 7.17 -18.75
C VAL A 6 -1.40 7.83 -18.89
N ARG A 7 -2.23 7.74 -17.84
CA ARG A 7 -3.58 8.34 -17.79
C ARG A 7 -3.77 9.12 -16.50
N ILE A 8 -4.53 10.22 -16.57
CA ILE A 8 -5.02 10.92 -15.38
C ILE A 8 -6.35 10.29 -15.00
N VAL A 9 -6.42 9.74 -13.79
CA VAL A 9 -7.62 9.12 -13.22
C VAL A 9 -8.05 9.86 -11.97
N LYS A 10 -9.36 10.13 -11.86
CA LYS A 10 -9.96 10.66 -10.64
C LYS A 10 -10.34 9.48 -9.74
N LEU A 11 -9.83 9.48 -8.50
CA LEU A 11 -10.24 8.51 -7.49
C LEU A 11 -11.48 9.02 -6.77
N ASP A 12 -12.46 8.15 -6.60
CA ASP A 12 -13.63 8.44 -5.77
C ASP A 12 -13.25 8.48 -4.29
N LYS A 13 -14.09 9.14 -3.49
CA LYS A 13 -13.92 9.16 -2.05
C LYS A 13 -14.02 7.73 -1.52
N MET A 14 -13.02 7.31 -0.77
CA MET A 14 -12.99 6.01 -0.10
C MET A 14 -12.64 6.19 1.38
N ARG A 15 -13.11 5.25 2.19
CA ARG A 15 -12.58 5.03 3.53
C ARG A 15 -11.44 4.01 3.39
N ALA A 16 -10.32 4.25 4.04
CA ALA A 16 -9.17 3.37 3.96
C ALA A 16 -8.57 3.08 5.33
N ALA A 17 -8.04 1.87 5.49
CA ALA A 17 -7.17 1.51 6.60
C ALA A 17 -5.71 1.60 6.14
N SER A 18 -4.82 2.12 7.01
CA SER A 18 -3.39 2.31 6.74
C SER A 18 -2.54 1.32 7.55
N PHE A 19 -1.51 0.79 6.90
CA PHE A 19 -0.53 -0.12 7.48
C PHE A 19 0.88 0.34 7.13
N PHE A 20 1.59 0.81 8.14
CA PHE A 20 2.93 1.36 8.00
C PHE A 20 4.01 0.36 8.45
N GLY A 21 5.10 0.28 7.70
CA GLY A 21 6.34 -0.44 8.05
C GLY A 21 7.56 0.47 7.93
N PHE A 22 8.59 0.22 8.74
CA PHE A 22 9.82 1.01 8.70
C PHE A 22 11.05 0.14 8.96
N GLY A 23 12.03 0.20 8.06
CA GLY A 23 13.26 -0.59 8.16
C GLY A 23 13.93 -0.75 6.80
N GLN A 24 14.73 -1.80 6.66
CA GLN A 24 15.42 -2.11 5.41
C GLN A 24 14.52 -2.78 4.36
N GLN A 25 13.45 -3.43 4.82
CA GLN A 25 12.41 -4.09 4.00
C GLN A 25 11.02 -3.78 4.62
N PRO A 26 10.62 -2.50 4.66
CA PRO A 26 9.38 -2.06 5.31
C PRO A 26 8.11 -2.63 4.66
N GLU A 27 8.17 -3.04 3.38
CA GLU A 27 7.07 -3.65 2.64
C GLU A 27 6.60 -4.93 3.32
N ASP A 28 7.51 -5.81 3.74
CA ASP A 28 7.16 -7.09 4.38
C ASP A 28 6.47 -6.85 5.73
N GLU A 29 6.95 -5.88 6.50
CA GLU A 29 6.34 -5.49 7.77
C GLU A 29 4.94 -4.91 7.56
N ALA A 30 4.80 -3.97 6.63
CA ALA A 30 3.53 -3.33 6.30
C ALA A 30 2.51 -4.35 5.76
N TRP A 31 2.95 -5.24 4.86
CA TRP A 31 2.12 -6.29 4.28
C TRP A 31 1.65 -7.28 5.33
N ARG A 32 2.55 -7.74 6.22
CA ARG A 32 2.17 -8.66 7.31
C ARG A 32 1.06 -8.07 8.19
N LYS A 33 1.20 -6.79 8.59
CA LYS A 33 0.18 -6.09 9.39
C LYS A 33 -1.16 -5.99 8.64
N LEU A 34 -1.12 -5.70 7.34
CA LEU A 34 -2.31 -5.66 6.49
C LEU A 34 -2.96 -7.04 6.41
N GLU A 35 -2.21 -8.09 6.07
CA GLU A 35 -2.75 -9.43 5.90
C GLU A 35 -3.38 -9.96 7.19
N GLU A 36 -2.67 -9.85 8.32
CA GLU A 36 -3.16 -10.27 9.64
C GLU A 36 -4.49 -9.59 10.01
N TRP A 37 -4.68 -8.33 9.61
CA TRP A 37 -5.90 -7.58 9.91
C TRP A 37 -7.03 -7.80 8.89
N ALA A 38 -6.70 -7.83 7.60
CA ALA A 38 -7.64 -7.79 6.47
C ALA A 38 -8.21 -9.17 6.13
N LYS A 39 -7.35 -10.20 6.15
CA LYS A 39 -7.73 -11.58 5.80
C LYS A 39 -8.90 -12.13 6.62
N PRO A 40 -8.91 -12.05 7.97
CA PRO A 40 -10.07 -12.54 8.75
C PRO A 40 -11.35 -11.71 8.55
N LYS A 41 -11.27 -10.56 7.88
CA LYS A 41 -12.42 -9.70 7.55
C LYS A 41 -12.91 -9.88 6.12
N GLY A 42 -12.27 -10.75 5.33
CA GLY A 42 -12.61 -10.99 3.92
C GLY A 42 -12.19 -9.87 2.97
N TYR A 43 -11.47 -8.84 3.44
CA TYR A 43 -11.07 -7.71 2.57
C TYR A 43 -10.07 -8.08 1.48
N LEU A 44 -9.44 -9.26 1.58
CA LEU A 44 -8.52 -9.76 0.54
C LEU A 44 -9.21 -10.68 -0.48
N ASP A 45 -10.50 -10.96 -0.29
CA ASP A 45 -11.26 -11.87 -1.16
C ASP A 45 -11.78 -11.18 -2.42
N ASP A 46 -11.91 -9.85 -2.41
CA ASP A 46 -12.31 -9.01 -3.55
C ASP A 46 -11.46 -7.74 -3.61
N LEU A 47 -10.36 -7.80 -4.37
CA LEU A 47 -9.44 -6.67 -4.55
C LEU A 47 -9.92 -5.63 -5.57
N GLU A 48 -10.98 -5.93 -6.34
CA GLU A 48 -11.60 -4.93 -7.21
C GLU A 48 -12.40 -3.93 -6.38
N HIS A 49 -13.12 -4.43 -5.36
CA HIS A 49 -13.84 -3.61 -4.38
C HIS A 49 -12.90 -3.05 -3.30
N HIS A 50 -12.01 -3.88 -2.74
CA HIS A 50 -11.05 -3.52 -1.69
C HIS A 50 -9.65 -3.26 -2.25
N ARG A 51 -9.55 -2.24 -3.12
CA ARG A 51 -8.29 -1.88 -3.77
C ARG A 51 -7.20 -1.56 -2.75
N ILE A 52 -6.00 -2.10 -3.00
CA ILE A 52 -4.80 -1.84 -2.21
C ILE A 52 -3.90 -0.84 -2.94
N PHE A 53 -3.37 0.13 -2.21
CA PHE A 53 -2.39 1.11 -2.68
C PHE A 53 -1.12 0.98 -1.84
N GLY A 54 0.05 1.07 -2.47
CA GLY A 54 1.34 1.01 -1.79
C GLY A 54 2.21 2.19 -2.21
N PHE A 55 2.90 2.82 -1.26
CA PHE A 55 3.84 3.91 -1.53
C PHE A 55 4.89 4.04 -0.44
N ASN A 56 6.04 4.61 -0.80
CA ASN A 56 7.09 4.91 0.17
C ASN A 56 6.71 6.11 1.06
N ASN A 57 6.98 6.01 2.37
CA ASN A 57 6.69 7.08 3.33
C ASN A 57 7.51 6.94 4.64
N PRO A 58 8.73 7.50 4.77
CA PRO A 58 9.43 8.33 3.80
C PRO A 58 10.08 7.50 2.69
N SER A 59 10.35 8.16 1.57
CA SER A 59 11.12 7.57 0.46
C SER A 59 12.52 7.12 0.88
N PRO A 60 13.05 6.05 0.24
CA PRO A 60 14.45 5.66 0.38
C PRO A 60 15.40 6.84 0.15
N SER A 61 16.50 6.86 0.90
CA SER A 61 17.54 7.88 0.76
C SER A 61 18.92 7.23 0.74
N PRO A 62 19.93 7.82 0.07
CA PRO A 62 21.28 7.26 0.05
C PRO A 62 21.97 7.20 1.41
N VAL A 63 21.50 7.97 2.39
CA VAL A 63 22.15 8.15 3.71
C VAL A 63 21.70 7.12 4.74
N SER A 64 20.66 6.33 4.45
CA SER A 64 20.10 5.33 5.36
C SER A 64 19.57 4.15 4.58
N PRO A 65 19.89 2.90 4.99
CA PRO A 65 19.26 1.72 4.42
C PRO A 65 17.79 1.59 4.87
N ASN A 66 17.38 2.33 5.90
CA ASN A 66 16.02 2.33 6.40
C ASN A 66 15.16 3.38 5.70
N TYR A 67 13.94 2.98 5.34
CA TYR A 67 12.89 3.83 4.79
C TYR A 67 11.53 3.33 5.29
N GLY A 68 10.46 4.06 4.92
CA GLY A 68 9.11 3.67 5.27
C GLY A 68 8.30 3.23 4.06
N TYR A 69 7.36 2.33 4.28
CA TYR A 69 6.38 1.91 3.28
C TYR A 69 5.01 1.81 3.90
N GLU A 70 3.99 2.24 3.16
CA GLU A 70 2.62 2.29 3.62
C GLU A 70 1.70 1.59 2.63
N PHE A 71 0.87 0.66 3.13
CA PHE A 71 -0.25 0.13 2.40
C PHE A 71 -1.56 0.78 2.88
N LEU A 72 -2.41 1.15 1.92
CA LEU A 72 -3.80 1.52 2.14
C LEU A 72 -4.70 0.45 1.53
N ILE A 73 -5.74 0.04 2.23
CA ILE A 73 -6.82 -0.80 1.67
C ILE A 73 -8.15 -0.08 1.80
N ALA A 74 -8.93 -0.03 0.72
CA ALA A 74 -10.29 0.51 0.74
C ALA A 74 -11.22 -0.40 1.55
N VAL A 75 -12.06 0.19 2.39
CA VAL A 75 -13.00 -0.50 3.30
C VAL A 75 -14.39 0.13 3.24
N ASP A 76 -15.40 -0.61 3.72
CA ASP A 76 -16.80 -0.16 3.78
C ASP A 76 -17.09 0.87 4.89
#